data_AF-A0A412WVA8-F1
#
_entry.id   AF-A0A412WVA8-F1
#
_cell.length_a   1.000
_cell.length_b   1.000
_cell.length_c   1.000
_cell.angle_alpha   90.00
_cell.angle_beta   90.00
_cell.angle_gamma   90.00
#
_symmetry.space_group_name_H-M   'P 1'
#
loop_
_entity.id
_entity.type
_entity.pdbx_description
1 polymer ?
#
loop_
_entity_poly.entity_id
_entity_poly.type
_entity_poly.pdbx_seq_one_letter_code
_entity_poly.pdbx_strand_id
1 'polypeptide(L)'
;VAKLDRLARSVSFLSNLLENDVEIVFCDFPQANKMMLHILSAISQYEAELIAARTKVSLQAKKARGFRLGNPEHLMDKHKQAIRNSIKTCKRKADNNPNNTRAVAMLRTLIKENHTLKEIADILNREGFVTSQGCSFSKSTVYKLIKRYNLKED
;
A
#
# COMPACT_ATOMS: atom_id res chain seq x y z
N VAL A 1 6.21 -2.77 21.43
CA VAL A 1 5.60 -2.09 20.25
C VAL A 1 6.26 -0.73 20.06
N ALA A 2 6.43 -0.21 18.84
CA ALA A 2 7.11 1.08 18.64
C ALA A 2 6.39 2.24 19.37
N LYS A 3 5.09 2.42 19.14
CA LYS A 3 4.25 3.49 19.71
C LYS A 3 2.83 3.01 20.04
N LEU A 4 2.11 3.76 20.88
CA LEU A 4 0.74 3.46 21.29
C LEU A 4 -0.24 3.38 20.10
N ASP A 5 -0.14 4.31 19.14
CA ASP A 5 -0.97 4.37 17.93
C ASP A 5 -0.81 3.16 17.01
N ARG A 6 0.27 2.39 17.17
CA ARG A 6 0.55 1.16 16.42
C ARG A 6 -0.05 -0.08 17.06
N LEU A 7 -0.38 -0.02 18.35
CA LEU A 7 -0.99 -1.12 19.06
C LEU A 7 -2.52 -1.10 18.93
N ALA A 8 -3.13 0.08 19.06
CA ALA A 8 -4.59 0.17 19.05
C ALA A 8 -5.10 1.46 18.44
N ARG A 9 -6.18 1.32 17.65
CA ARG A 9 -6.99 2.44 17.16
C ARG A 9 -8.25 2.69 17.99
N SER A 10 -8.55 1.80 18.93
CA SER A 10 -9.71 1.87 19.82
C SER A 10 -9.28 1.78 21.26
N VAL A 11 -9.81 2.67 22.08
CA VAL A 11 -9.49 2.77 23.51
C VAL A 11 -10.13 1.66 24.31
N SER A 12 -11.31 1.18 23.88
CA SER A 12 -11.89 -0.04 24.44
C SER A 12 -11.01 -1.28 24.26
N PHE A 13 -10.26 -1.37 23.16
CA PHE A 13 -9.32 -2.47 22.92
C PHE A 13 -8.08 -2.36 23.82
N LEU A 14 -7.53 -1.15 23.97
CA LEU A 14 -6.38 -0.91 24.84
C LEU A 14 -6.73 -1.16 26.31
N SER A 15 -7.88 -0.65 26.78
CA SER A 15 -8.33 -0.87 28.16
C SER A 15 -8.55 -2.35 28.45
N ASN A 16 -9.20 -3.09 27.54
CA ASN A 16 -9.38 -4.54 27.70
C ASN A 16 -8.02 -5.27 27.74
N LEU A 17 -7.07 -4.91 26.88
CA LEU A 17 -5.75 -5.55 26.86
C LEU A 17 -4.97 -5.30 28.17
N LEU A 18 -5.07 -4.08 28.71
CA LEU A 18 -4.48 -3.74 30.00
C LEU A 18 -5.18 -4.47 31.15
N GLU A 19 -6.50 -4.63 31.12
CA GLU A 19 -7.28 -5.36 32.13
C GLU A 19 -6.94 -6.86 32.19
N ASN A 20 -6.52 -7.47 31.08
CA ASN A 20 -6.10 -8.89 31.02
C ASN A 20 -4.64 -9.14 31.47
N ASP A 21 -4.02 -8.19 32.18
CA ASP A 21 -2.63 -8.26 32.68
C ASP A 21 -1.58 -8.65 31.64
N VAL A 22 -1.77 -8.21 30.39
CA VAL A 22 -0.76 -8.33 29.35
C VAL A 22 0.30 -7.24 29.54
N GLU A 23 1.56 -7.64 29.73
CA GLU A 23 2.68 -6.72 29.83
C GLU A 23 3.03 -6.14 28.46
N ILE A 24 2.88 -4.82 28.31
CA ILE A 24 3.12 -4.12 27.05
C ILE A 24 4.21 -3.07 27.26
N VAL A 25 5.35 -3.27 26.61
CA VAL A 25 6.43 -2.28 26.57
C VAL A 25 6.38 -1.51 25.25
N PHE A 26 6.36 -0.18 25.36
CA PHE A 26 6.48 0.71 24.22
C PHE A 26 7.94 1.18 24.08
N CYS A 27 8.54 0.98 22.91
CA CYS A 27 9.96 1.31 22.69
C CYS A 27 10.23 2.81 22.87
N ASP A 28 9.29 3.65 22.45
CA ASP A 28 9.41 5.10 22.56
C ASP A 28 9.05 5.62 23.96
N PHE A 29 8.36 4.80 24.77
CA PHE A 29 7.96 5.17 26.11
C PHE A 29 7.99 3.94 27.05
N PRO A 30 9.20 3.47 27.42
CA PRO A 30 9.37 2.19 28.12
C PRO A 30 8.93 2.24 29.59
N GLN A 31 8.82 3.44 30.18
CA GLN A 31 8.41 3.65 31.58
C GLN A 31 6.88 3.80 31.74
N ALA A 32 6.10 3.49 30.70
CA ALA A 32 4.65 3.65 30.72
C ALA A 32 4.01 2.70 31.74
N ASN A 33 3.45 3.25 32.80
CA ASN A 33 2.64 2.47 33.73
C ASN A 33 1.20 2.27 33.18
N LYS A 34 0.52 1.22 33.67
CA LYS A 34 -0.85 0.86 33.25
C LYS A 34 -1.84 2.03 33.38
N MET A 35 -1.76 2.79 34.48
CA MET A 35 -2.59 3.98 34.71
C MET A 35 -2.40 5.06 33.64
N MET A 36 -1.16 5.36 33.28
CA MET A 36 -0.81 6.36 32.29
C MET A 36 -1.27 5.94 30.90
N LEU A 37 -1.19 4.65 30.57
CA LEU A 37 -1.73 4.12 29.32
C LEU A 37 -3.25 4.27 29.25
N HIS A 38 -3.99 4.05 30.34
CA HIS A 38 -5.43 4.31 30.37
C HIS A 38 -5.76 5.80 30.18
N ILE A 39 -5.03 6.70 30.83
CA ILE A 39 -5.25 8.16 30.69
C ILE A 39 -4.95 8.61 29.25
N LEU A 40 -3.80 8.21 28.70
CA LEU A 40 -3.42 8.55 27.32
C LEU A 40 -4.42 8.00 26.31
N SER A 41 -4.93 6.79 26.56
CA SER A 41 -5.99 6.21 25.75
C SER A 41 -7.24 7.08 25.82
N ALA A 42 -7.76 7.38 27.00
CA ALA A 42 -8.95 8.23 27.18
C ALA A 42 -8.82 9.61 26.49
N ILE A 43 -7.67 10.27 26.63
CA ILE A 43 -7.39 11.55 25.96
C ILE A 43 -7.41 11.37 24.42
N SER A 44 -6.74 10.35 23.91
CA SER A 44 -6.70 10.06 22.47
C SER A 44 -8.10 9.78 21.88
N GLN A 45 -8.98 9.12 22.66
CA GLN A 45 -10.37 8.92 22.25
C GLN A 45 -11.10 10.25 22.12
N TYR A 46 -11.00 11.09 23.16
CA TYR A 46 -11.65 12.38 23.20
C TYR A 46 -11.20 13.27 22.03
N GLU A 47 -9.91 13.30 21.72
CA GLU A 47 -9.38 14.03 20.56
C GLU A 47 -9.94 13.49 19.24
N ALA A 48 -10.01 12.16 19.07
CA ALA A 48 -10.57 11.55 17.87
C ALA A 48 -12.06 11.89 17.69
N GLU A 49 -12.83 11.88 18.78
CA GLU A 49 -14.24 12.27 18.79
C GLU A 49 -14.43 13.76 18.44
N LEU A 50 -13.58 14.64 18.98
CA LEU A 50 -13.58 16.07 18.62
C LEU A 50 -13.25 16.30 17.14
N ILE A 51 -12.25 15.61 16.60
CA ILE A 51 -11.90 15.68 15.17
C ILE A 51 -13.06 15.21 14.31
N ALA A 52 -13.70 14.08 14.68
CA ALA A 52 -14.85 13.56 13.98
C ALA A 52 -16.02 14.55 14.00
N ALA A 53 -16.31 15.16 15.15
CA ALA A 53 -17.36 16.16 15.30
C ALA A 53 -17.10 17.39 14.40
N ARG A 54 -15.89 17.96 14.48
CA ARG A 54 -15.49 19.11 13.64
C ARG A 54 -15.55 18.80 12.15
N THR A 55 -15.14 17.60 11.77
CA THR A 55 -15.19 17.14 10.37
C THR A 55 -16.64 17.03 9.90
N LYS A 56 -17.53 16.43 10.69
CA LYS A 56 -18.97 16.32 10.35
C LYS A 56 -19.59 17.69 10.12
N VAL A 57 -19.35 18.65 11.02
CA VAL A 57 -19.84 20.04 10.89
C VAL A 57 -19.29 20.68 9.61
N SER A 58 -17.99 20.54 9.36
CA SER A 58 -17.34 21.11 8.17
C SER A 58 -17.88 20.52 6.87
N LEU A 59 -18.14 19.20 6.83
CA LEU A 59 -18.74 18.52 5.68
C LEU A 59 -20.19 18.94 5.46
N GLN A 60 -20.98 19.14 6.52
CA GLN A 60 -22.34 19.66 6.44
C GLN A 60 -22.36 21.08 5.86
N ALA A 61 -21.50 21.97 6.38
CA ALA A 61 -21.36 23.33 5.84
C ALA A 61 -20.94 23.32 4.37
N LYS A 62 -20.03 22.42 3.98
CA LYS A 62 -19.60 22.25 2.57
C LYS A 62 -20.75 21.76 1.68
N LYS A 63 -21.57 20.82 2.16
CA LYS A 63 -22.79 20.38 1.45
C LYS A 63 -23.81 21.52 1.31
N ALA A 64 -24.02 22.31 2.36
CA ALA A 64 -24.94 23.46 2.33
C ALA A 64 -24.51 24.52 1.31
N ARG A 65 -23.21 24.67 1.06
CA ARG A 65 -22.65 25.51 -0.02
C ARG A 65 -22.84 24.92 -1.43
N GLY A 66 -23.54 23.80 -1.58
CA GLY A 66 -23.84 23.17 -2.88
C GLY A 66 -22.78 22.20 -3.39
N PHE A 67 -21.71 21.91 -2.63
CA PHE A 67 -20.71 20.94 -3.05
C PHE A 67 -21.23 19.51 -2.89
N ARG A 68 -21.17 18.72 -3.97
CA ARG A 68 -21.38 17.27 -3.91
C ARG A 68 -20.15 16.61 -3.29
N LEU A 69 -20.37 15.77 -2.28
CA LEU A 69 -19.32 15.00 -1.62
C LEU A 69 -19.38 13.54 -2.07
N GLY A 70 -18.20 12.95 -2.32
CA GLY A 70 -18.07 11.59 -2.83
C GLY A 70 -18.33 11.47 -4.34
N ASN A 71 -18.04 10.29 -4.89
CA ASN A 71 -18.40 9.92 -6.26
C ASN A 71 -19.23 8.62 -6.23
N PRO A 72 -20.58 8.70 -6.19
CA PRO A 72 -21.45 7.53 -6.12
C PRO A 72 -21.40 6.68 -7.39
N GLU A 73 -20.89 7.20 -8.51
CA GLU A 73 -20.83 6.44 -9.77
C GLU A 73 -20.03 5.15 -9.66
N HIS A 74 -19.05 5.06 -8.76
CA HIS A 74 -18.20 3.87 -8.61
C HIS A 74 -18.70 2.85 -7.58
N LEU A 75 -19.74 3.19 -6.80
CA LEU A 75 -20.33 2.35 -5.74
C LEU A 75 -21.59 1.59 -6.20
N MET A 76 -22.15 1.95 -7.36
CA MET A 76 -23.36 1.34 -7.94
C MET A 76 -22.99 0.30 -9.02
N ASP A 77 -23.86 0.04 -10.01
CA ASP A 77 -23.70 -0.93 -11.11
C ASP A 77 -22.38 -0.84 -11.89
N LYS A 78 -21.69 0.31 -11.85
CA LYS A 78 -20.40 0.50 -12.50
C LYS A 78 -19.21 0.02 -11.66
N HIS A 79 -19.39 -0.57 -10.47
CA HIS A 79 -18.28 -1.03 -9.63
C HIS A 79 -17.34 -2.01 -10.37
N LYS A 80 -17.91 -3.01 -11.04
CA LYS A 80 -17.15 -3.95 -11.88
C LYS A 80 -16.42 -3.21 -13.02
N GLN A 81 -17.05 -2.20 -13.61
CA GLN A 81 -16.44 -1.39 -14.66
C GLN A 81 -15.32 -0.49 -14.13
N ALA A 82 -15.46 0.06 -12.93
CA ALA A 82 -14.42 0.85 -12.27
C ALA A 82 -13.17 0.00 -11.96
N ILE A 83 -13.37 -1.25 -11.49
CA ILE A 83 -12.27 -2.22 -11.32
C ILE A 83 -11.58 -2.47 -12.67
N ARG A 84 -12.34 -2.77 -13.73
CA ARG A 84 -11.77 -2.97 -15.08
C ARG A 84 -11.00 -1.75 -15.59
N ASN A 85 -11.54 -0.55 -15.40
CA ASN A 85 -10.90 0.70 -15.81
C ASN A 85 -9.60 0.95 -15.03
N SER A 86 -9.59 0.64 -13.72
CA SER A 86 -8.39 0.70 -12.89
C SER A 86 -7.34 -0.29 -13.38
N ILE A 87 -7.70 -1.56 -13.58
CA ILE A 87 -6.81 -2.59 -14.14
C ILE A 87 -6.25 -2.16 -15.50
N LYS A 88 -7.11 -1.65 -16.40
CA LYS A 88 -6.70 -1.16 -17.73
C LYS A 88 -5.71 0.00 -17.62
N THR A 89 -5.95 0.94 -16.70
CA THR A 89 -5.07 2.09 -16.48
C THR A 89 -3.71 1.66 -15.92
N CYS A 90 -3.72 0.78 -14.91
CA CYS A 90 -2.51 0.21 -14.33
C CYS A 90 -1.71 -0.61 -15.36
N LYS A 91 -2.40 -1.42 -16.17
CA LYS A 91 -1.79 -2.20 -17.25
C LYS A 91 -1.14 -1.29 -18.29
N ARG A 92 -1.88 -0.28 -18.79
CA ARG A 92 -1.34 0.71 -19.74
C ARG A 92 -0.11 1.43 -19.20
N LYS A 93 -0.13 1.83 -17.93
CA LYS A 93 1.04 2.47 -17.28
C LYS A 93 2.25 1.54 -17.23
N ALA A 94 2.02 0.24 -16.99
CA ALA A 94 3.08 -0.76 -16.95
C ALA A 94 3.63 -1.10 -18.35
N ASP A 95 2.76 -1.20 -19.35
CA ASP A 95 3.10 -1.54 -20.74
C ASP A 95 3.88 -0.40 -21.42
N ASN A 96 3.51 0.86 -21.12
CA ASN A 96 4.17 2.06 -21.63
C ASN A 96 5.38 2.51 -20.79
N ASN A 97 5.84 1.70 -19.83
CA ASN A 97 6.99 2.07 -19.03
C ASN A 97 8.28 1.90 -19.84
N PRO A 98 9.05 2.96 -20.10
CA PRO A 98 10.22 2.90 -20.98
C PRO A 98 11.30 1.95 -20.46
N ASN A 99 11.47 1.83 -19.13
CA ASN A 99 12.44 0.92 -18.54
C ASN A 99 12.05 -0.55 -18.77
N ASN A 100 10.75 -0.87 -18.63
CA ASN A 100 10.25 -2.20 -18.93
C ASN A 100 10.41 -2.53 -20.42
N THR A 101 10.08 -1.60 -21.32
CA THR A 101 10.22 -1.80 -22.77
C THR A 101 11.67 -2.07 -23.16
N ARG A 102 12.62 -1.31 -22.60
CA ARG A 102 14.06 -1.51 -22.80
C ARG A 102 14.52 -2.87 -22.26
N ALA A 103 14.13 -3.22 -21.03
CA ALA A 103 14.50 -4.50 -20.43
C ALA A 103 13.93 -5.70 -21.20
N VAL A 104 12.72 -5.58 -21.75
CA VAL A 104 12.08 -6.62 -22.58
C VAL A 104 12.84 -6.91 -23.86
N ALA A 105 13.43 -5.88 -24.49
CA ALA A 105 14.24 -6.07 -25.70
C ALA A 105 15.45 -6.96 -25.41
N MET A 106 16.14 -6.74 -24.28
CA MET A 106 17.25 -7.58 -23.85
C MET A 106 16.80 -8.97 -23.39
N LEU A 107 15.64 -9.06 -22.71
CA LEU A 107 15.06 -10.31 -22.25
C LEU A 107 14.83 -11.31 -23.39
N ARG A 108 14.40 -10.83 -24.57
CA ARG A 108 14.17 -11.68 -25.75
C ARG A 108 15.42 -12.43 -26.21
N THR A 109 16.58 -11.77 -26.12
CA THR A 109 17.88 -12.39 -26.45
C THR A 109 18.28 -13.38 -25.37
N LEU A 110 18.19 -12.97 -24.10
CA LEU A 110 18.62 -13.81 -22.97
C LEU A 110 17.77 -15.08 -22.80
N ILE A 111 16.49 -15.04 -23.19
CA ILE A 111 15.63 -16.23 -23.17
C ILE A 111 16.04 -17.23 -24.26
N LYS A 112 16.44 -16.76 -25.45
CA LYS A 112 16.91 -17.64 -26.53
C LYS A 112 18.23 -18.34 -26.17
N GLU A 113 19.04 -17.70 -25.36
CA GLU A 113 20.29 -18.25 -24.83
C GLU A 113 20.08 -19.23 -23.67
N ASN A 114 18.83 -19.56 -23.30
CA ASN A 114 18.46 -20.49 -22.22
C ASN A 114 18.99 -20.12 -20.82
N HIS A 115 19.25 -18.83 -20.55
CA HIS A 115 19.61 -18.37 -19.21
C HIS A 115 18.50 -18.61 -18.19
N THR A 116 18.87 -18.90 -16.95
CA THR A 116 17.91 -18.99 -15.85
C THR A 116 17.35 -17.62 -15.48
N LEU A 117 16.17 -17.59 -14.87
CA LEU A 117 15.53 -16.34 -14.42
C LEU A 117 16.39 -15.52 -13.44
N LYS A 118 17.30 -16.18 -12.71
CA LYS A 118 18.23 -15.51 -11.79
C LYS A 118 19.35 -14.82 -12.57
N GLU A 119 19.99 -15.55 -13.49
CA GLU A 119 21.05 -15.02 -14.35
C GLU A 119 20.54 -13.84 -15.20
N ILE A 120 19.33 -13.94 -15.74
CA ILE A 120 18.69 -12.84 -16.46
C ILE A 120 18.56 -11.58 -15.58
N ALA A 121 18.16 -11.74 -14.31
CA ALA A 121 18.05 -10.59 -13.40
C ALA A 121 19.42 -9.98 -13.11
N ASP A 122 20.44 -10.80 -12.90
CA ASP A 122 21.81 -10.35 -12.62
C ASP A 122 22.43 -9.63 -13.82
N ILE A 123 22.19 -10.13 -15.04
CA ILE A 123 22.62 -9.49 -16.29
C ILE A 123 21.92 -8.14 -16.47
N LEU A 124 20.59 -8.07 -16.34
CA LEU A 124 19.87 -6.80 -16.45
C LEU A 124 20.38 -5.74 -15.46
N ASN A 125 20.65 -6.14 -14.23
CA ASN A 125 21.18 -5.22 -13.22
C ASN A 125 22.60 -4.76 -13.54
N ARG A 126 23.47 -5.65 -14.03
CA ARG A 126 24.85 -5.33 -14.42
C ARG A 126 24.89 -4.34 -15.59
N GLU A 127 23.98 -4.49 -16.53
CA GLU A 127 23.83 -3.64 -17.71
C GLU A 127 23.10 -2.31 -17.40
N GLY A 128 22.79 -2.04 -16.13
CA GLY A 128 22.22 -0.77 -15.68
C GLY A 128 20.71 -0.63 -15.90
N PHE A 129 20.00 -1.71 -16.21
CA PHE A 129 18.54 -1.66 -16.29
C PHE A 129 17.94 -1.58 -14.88
N VAL A 130 16.93 -0.73 -14.72
CA VAL A 130 16.16 -0.59 -13.49
C VAL A 130 14.68 -0.85 -13.74
N THR A 131 13.96 -1.26 -12.71
CA THR A 131 12.51 -1.51 -12.78
C THR A 131 11.72 -0.20 -12.97
N SER A 132 10.41 -0.30 -13.16
CA SER A 132 9.52 0.87 -13.27
C SER A 132 9.54 1.80 -12.05
N GLN A 133 10.03 1.32 -10.90
CA GLN A 133 10.17 2.09 -9.65
C GLN A 133 11.61 2.55 -9.40
N GLY A 134 12.55 2.26 -10.31
CA GLY A 134 13.97 2.60 -10.14
C GLY A 134 14.77 1.59 -9.32
N CYS A 135 14.17 0.50 -8.87
CA CYS A 135 14.86 -0.56 -8.11
C CYS A 135 15.52 -1.59 -9.03
N SER A 136 16.44 -2.39 -8.50
CA SER A 136 17.05 -3.54 -9.19
C SER A 136 16.03 -4.64 -9.53
N PHE A 137 16.30 -5.39 -10.60
CA PHE A 137 15.54 -6.57 -10.98
C PHE A 137 15.78 -7.73 -10.03
N SER A 138 14.70 -8.47 -9.76
CA SER A 138 14.73 -9.76 -9.08
C SER A 138 14.21 -10.85 -10.01
N LYS A 139 14.50 -12.12 -9.69
CA LYS A 139 13.93 -13.30 -10.37
C LYS A 139 12.41 -13.18 -10.55
N SER A 140 11.71 -12.70 -9.51
CA SER A 140 10.24 -12.55 -9.54
C SER A 140 9.79 -11.44 -10.50
N THR A 141 10.55 -10.36 -10.60
CA THR A 141 10.27 -9.25 -11.52
C THR A 141 10.47 -9.67 -12.95
N VAL A 142 11.56 -10.39 -13.23
CA VAL A 142 11.84 -11.00 -14.54
C VAL A 142 10.71 -11.94 -14.95
N TYR A 143 10.30 -12.86 -14.07
CA TYR A 143 9.17 -13.77 -14.34
C TYR A 143 7.89 -13.01 -14.70
N LYS A 144 7.55 -11.95 -13.95
CA LYS A 144 6.38 -11.11 -14.22
C LYS A 144 6.45 -10.43 -15.60
N LEU A 145 7.64 -10.01 -16.02
CA LEU A 145 7.87 -9.41 -17.35
C LEU A 145 7.71 -10.44 -18.47
N ILE A 146 8.31 -11.63 -18.33
CA ILE A 146 8.17 -12.73 -19.29
C ILE A 146 6.69 -13.07 -19.49
N LYS A 147 5.97 -13.30 -18.40
CA LYS A 147 4.54 -13.63 -18.44
C LYS A 147 3.69 -12.49 -19.02
N ARG A 148 4.05 -11.23 -18.75
CA ARG A 148 3.30 -10.07 -19.26
C ARG A 148 3.45 -9.90 -20.77
N TYR A 149 4.66 -10.08 -21.30
CA TYR A 149 4.97 -9.89 -22.71
C TYR A 149 4.95 -11.19 -23.52
N ASN A 150 4.51 -12.29 -22.93
CA ASN A 150 4.41 -13.62 -23.52
C ASN A 150 5.71 -14.05 -24.24
N LEU A 151 6.85 -13.86 -23.56
CA LEU A 151 8.18 -14.04 -24.17
C LEU A 151 8.70 -15.48 -24.15
N LYS A 152 7.91 -16.41 -23.60
CA LYS A 152 8.20 -17.83 -23.58
C LYS A 152 6.94 -18.52 -24.09
N GLU A 153 7.05 -19.16 -25.25
CA GLU A 153 6.04 -20.14 -25.68
C GLU A 153 6.22 -21.38 -24.79
N ASP A 154 5.11 -21.96 -24.34
CA ASP A 154 5.10 -23.18 -23.55
C ASP A 154 5.75 -24.35 -24.30
#